data_AF-A0A3E0QAC8-F1
#
_entry.id   AF-A0A3E0QAC8-F1
#
_cell.length_a   1.000
_cell.length_b   1.000
_cell.length_c   1.000
_cell.angle_alpha   90.00
_cell.angle_beta   90.00
_cell.angle_gamma   90.00
#
_symmetry.space_group_name_H-M   'P 1'
#
loop_
_entity.id
_entity.type
_entity.pdbx_description
1 polymer ?
#
loop_
_entity_poly.entity_id
_entity_poly.type
_entity_poly.pdbx_seq_one_letter_code
_entity_poly.pdbx_strand_id
1 'polypeptide(L)'
;MKKIITSLSSALLILFASLSLTTVAKSAEFFTIGTGGPTGVYFQTGNAICKMLHKSAISAEHGRKKGTAKAYRCTAPSTGGSNYNIGQIAAGEFQFGVAQSDWQYHAVNGSSKWEGK
;
A
#
# COMPACT_ATOMS: atom_id res chain seq x y z
N MET A 1 54.97 -5.49 18.33
CA MET A 1 54.25 -6.22 17.25
C MET A 1 52.92 -6.79 17.73
N LYS A 2 52.87 -7.65 18.78
CA LYS A 2 51.60 -8.20 19.32
C LYS A 2 50.53 -7.14 19.67
N LYS A 3 50.91 -6.02 20.30
CA LYS A 3 49.98 -4.92 20.65
C LYS A 3 49.40 -4.18 19.43
N ILE A 4 50.17 -4.07 18.35
CA ILE A 4 49.75 -3.44 17.10
C ILE A 4 48.78 -4.37 16.36
N ILE A 5 49.08 -5.68 16.35
CA ILE A 5 48.21 -6.71 15.76
C ILE A 5 46.87 -6.77 16.50
N THR A 6 46.87 -6.72 17.85
CA THR A 6 45.62 -6.72 18.63
C THR A 6 44.77 -5.48 18.41
N SER A 7 45.37 -4.28 18.31
CA SER A 7 44.62 -3.05 18.02
C SER A 7 44.04 -3.03 16.61
N LEU A 8 44.76 -3.59 15.62
CA LEU A 8 44.26 -3.70 14.24
C LEU A 8 43.09 -4.68 14.15
N SER A 9 43.17 -5.83 14.84
CA SER A 9 42.07 -6.81 14.89
C SER A 9 40.81 -6.26 15.57
N SER A 10 40.95 -5.48 16.64
CA SER A 10 39.81 -4.82 17.30
C SER A 10 39.17 -3.75 16.42
N ALA A 11 39.95 -2.95 15.70
CA ALA A 11 39.42 -1.97 14.76
C ALA A 11 38.66 -2.63 13.59
N LEU A 12 39.16 -3.76 13.10
CA LEU A 12 38.52 -4.52 12.02
C LEU A 12 37.20 -5.15 12.47
N LEU A 13 37.12 -5.65 13.70
CA LEU A 13 35.89 -6.19 14.30
C LEU A 13 34.82 -5.10 14.48
N ILE A 14 35.20 -3.90 14.91
CA ILE A 14 34.27 -2.76 15.05
C ILE A 14 33.74 -2.33 13.68
N LEU A 15 34.61 -2.30 12.65
CA LEU A 15 34.20 -1.97 11.29
C LEU A 15 33.24 -3.03 10.72
N PHE A 16 33.52 -4.32 10.92
CA PHE A 16 32.62 -5.40 10.49
C PHE A 16 31.25 -5.37 11.20
N ALA A 17 31.23 -5.07 12.50
CA ALA A 17 29.99 -4.93 13.26
C ALA A 17 29.15 -3.74 12.77
N SER A 18 29.80 -2.64 12.36
CA SER A 18 29.09 -1.45 11.84
C SER A 18 28.43 -1.67 10.46
N LEU A 19 28.94 -2.60 9.64
CA LEU A 19 28.33 -2.97 8.35
C LEU A 19 27.03 -3.78 8.48
N SER A 20 26.74 -4.33 9.67
CA SER A 20 25.58 -5.21 9.89
C SER A 20 24.29 -4.45 10.21
N LEU A 21 24.34 -3.12 10.38
CA LEU A 21 23.18 -2.28 10.72
C LEU A 21 22.41 -1.73 9.51
N THR A 22 22.83 -1.99 8.28
CA THR A 22 22.16 -1.45 7.09
C THR A 22 21.08 -2.40 6.54
N THR A 23 20.24 -2.95 7.41
CA THR A 23 19.00 -3.60 6.94
C THR A 23 18.04 -2.50 6.49
N VAL A 24 17.95 -2.27 5.18
CA VAL A 24 16.90 -1.43 4.59
C VAL A 24 15.56 -2.09 4.90
N ALA A 25 14.78 -1.49 5.80
CA ALA A 25 13.41 -1.89 6.04
C ALA A 25 12.66 -1.76 4.71
N LYS A 26 12.15 -2.87 4.19
CA LYS A 26 11.35 -2.86 2.97
C LYS A 26 10.01 -2.21 3.29
N SER A 27 9.87 -0.93 2.94
CA SER A 27 8.63 -0.19 3.17
C SER A 27 7.49 -0.87 2.42
N ALA A 28 6.37 -1.07 3.12
CA ALA A 28 5.16 -1.56 2.48
C ALA A 28 4.50 -0.42 1.70
N GLU A 29 3.95 -0.75 0.53
CA GLU A 29 3.14 0.17 -0.27
C GLU A 29 1.68 0.00 0.12
N PHE A 30 1.04 1.10 0.50
CA PHE A 30 -0.32 1.12 1.01
C PHE A 30 -1.29 1.63 -0.05
N PHE A 31 -2.42 0.95 -0.19
CA PHE A 31 -3.51 1.35 -1.07
C PHE A 31 -4.82 1.35 -0.31
N THR A 32 -5.63 2.36 -0.60
CA THR A 32 -7.01 2.44 -0.14
C THR A 32 -7.94 2.30 -1.33
N ILE A 33 -8.94 1.42 -1.21
CA ILE A 33 -10.05 1.27 -2.15
C ILE A 33 -11.29 1.90 -1.51
N GLY A 34 -11.72 3.07 -1.98
CA GLY A 34 -13.00 3.66 -1.57
C GLY A 34 -14.16 2.74 -1.95
N THR A 35 -15.12 2.52 -1.03
CA THR A 35 -16.21 1.55 -1.24
C THR A 35 -17.62 2.19 -1.16
N GLY A 36 -18.45 1.79 -0.21
CA GLY A 36 -19.78 2.32 0.04
C GLY A 36 -20.23 1.93 1.45
N GLY A 37 -21.54 1.95 1.71
CA GLY A 37 -22.08 1.50 3.00
C GLY A 37 -21.66 0.06 3.33
N PRO A 38 -21.49 -0.30 4.63
CA PRO A 38 -20.91 -1.58 5.04
C PRO A 38 -21.78 -2.79 4.67
N THR A 39 -23.08 -2.57 4.46
CA THR A 39 -24.05 -3.58 3.99
C THR A 39 -24.15 -3.64 2.46
N GLY A 40 -23.50 -2.72 1.74
CA GLY A 40 -23.56 -2.62 0.29
C GLY A 40 -22.52 -3.49 -0.42
N VAL A 41 -22.75 -3.72 -1.71
CA VAL A 41 -21.88 -4.56 -2.55
C VAL A 41 -20.47 -3.99 -2.66
N TYR A 42 -20.31 -2.66 -2.73
CA TYR A 42 -18.99 -2.04 -2.87
C TYR A 42 -18.05 -2.39 -1.72
N PHE A 43 -18.58 -2.37 -0.49
CA PHE A 43 -17.81 -2.69 0.70
C PHE A 43 -17.32 -4.13 0.66
N GLN A 44 -18.21 -5.07 0.30
CA GLN A 44 -17.86 -6.49 0.18
C GLN A 44 -16.86 -6.74 -0.97
N THR A 45 -17.06 -6.09 -2.12
CA THR A 45 -16.16 -6.19 -3.27
C THR A 45 -14.76 -5.66 -2.94
N GLY A 46 -14.65 -4.46 -2.35
CA GLY A 46 -13.35 -3.88 -1.97
C GLY A 46 -12.59 -4.76 -0.97
N ASN A 47 -13.29 -5.27 0.06
CA ASN A 47 -12.70 -6.17 1.04
C ASN A 47 -12.25 -7.51 0.41
N ALA A 48 -13.03 -8.06 -0.52
CA ALA A 48 -12.66 -9.27 -1.25
C ALA A 48 -11.41 -9.05 -2.12
N ILE A 49 -11.29 -7.89 -2.79
CA ILE A 49 -10.10 -7.50 -3.55
C ILE A 49 -8.88 -7.40 -2.63
N CYS A 50 -8.98 -6.69 -1.51
CA CYS A 50 -7.87 -6.60 -0.55
C CYS A 50 -7.45 -7.99 -0.04
N LYS A 51 -8.41 -8.85 0.29
CA LYS A 51 -8.15 -10.24 0.72
C LYS A 51 -7.43 -11.04 -0.36
N MET A 52 -7.81 -10.89 -1.62
CA MET A 52 -7.13 -11.53 -2.75
C MET A 52 -5.71 -10.98 -2.92
N LEU A 53 -5.52 -9.67 -2.86
CA LEU A 53 -4.19 -9.04 -2.94
C LEU A 53 -3.27 -9.56 -1.84
N HIS A 54 -3.79 -9.67 -0.61
CA HIS A 54 -3.03 -10.22 0.52
C HIS A 54 -2.69 -11.70 0.35
N LYS A 55 -3.48 -12.46 -0.40
CA LYS A 55 -3.20 -13.85 -0.76
C LYS A 55 -2.14 -13.97 -1.86
N SER A 56 -2.30 -13.20 -2.93
CA SER A 56 -1.54 -13.34 -4.17
C SER A 56 -0.23 -12.56 -4.21
N ALA A 57 -0.20 -11.34 -3.64
CA ALA A 57 0.90 -10.40 -3.87
C ALA A 57 1.95 -10.38 -2.74
N ILE A 58 1.54 -10.45 -1.47
CA ILE A 58 2.41 -10.30 -0.27
C ILE A 58 3.05 -11.63 0.19
N SER A 59 3.17 -12.59 -0.71
CA SER A 59 3.26 -14.01 -0.37
C SER A 59 4.72 -14.56 -0.30
N ALA A 60 5.71 -13.74 0.04
CA ALA A 60 7.09 -14.20 0.27
C ALA A 60 7.58 -13.86 1.69
N GLU A 61 7.38 -12.62 2.14
CA GLU A 61 7.82 -12.15 3.47
C GLU A 61 6.91 -12.56 4.64
N HIS A 62 5.71 -13.08 4.37
CA HIS A 62 4.78 -13.62 5.37
C HIS A 62 4.61 -15.16 5.31
N GLY A 63 5.64 -15.88 4.86
CA GLY A 63 5.69 -17.35 4.98
C GLY A 63 4.95 -18.14 3.89
N ARG A 64 4.53 -17.49 2.79
CA ARG A 64 4.10 -18.22 1.58
C ARG A 64 5.31 -18.37 0.63
N LYS A 65 5.31 -19.42 -0.19
CA LYS A 65 6.48 -19.81 -1.01
C LYS A 65 6.48 -19.16 -2.40
N LYS A 66 5.49 -18.32 -2.75
CA LYS A 66 5.18 -17.88 -4.12
C LYS A 66 4.72 -16.42 -4.23
N GLY A 67 5.22 -15.50 -3.41
CA GLY A 67 4.81 -14.09 -3.47
C GLY A 67 5.78 -13.19 -4.19
N THR A 68 5.31 -12.00 -4.52
CA THR A 68 6.16 -10.94 -5.04
C THR A 68 7.06 -10.41 -3.93
N ALA A 69 8.23 -9.87 -4.30
CA ALA A 69 9.16 -9.34 -3.32
C ALA A 69 8.67 -8.03 -2.66
N LYS A 70 7.58 -7.40 -3.12
CA LYS A 70 7.07 -6.13 -2.58
C LYS A 70 5.93 -6.37 -1.59
N ALA A 71 6.05 -5.75 -0.42
CA ALA A 71 5.02 -5.72 0.60
C ALA A 71 3.90 -4.77 0.19
N TYR A 72 2.75 -5.30 -0.19
CA TYR A 72 1.55 -4.50 -0.48
C TYR A 72 0.59 -4.53 0.70
N ARG A 73 -0.08 -3.42 1.02
CA ARG A 73 -1.10 -3.36 2.08
C ARG A 73 -2.33 -2.67 1.51
N CYS A 74 -3.49 -3.28 1.69
CA CYS A 74 -4.74 -2.82 1.11
C CYS A 74 -5.78 -2.67 2.19
N THR A 75 -6.47 -1.53 2.19
CA THR A 75 -7.64 -1.26 3.02
C THR A 75 -8.83 -0.91 2.13
N ALA A 76 -10.03 -1.27 2.59
CA ALA A 76 -11.28 -0.99 1.88
C ALA A 76 -12.29 -0.40 2.87
N PRO A 77 -12.15 0.90 3.25
CA PRO A 77 -13.02 1.54 4.23
C PRO A 77 -14.44 1.68 3.69
N SER A 78 -15.42 1.72 4.59
CA SER A 78 -16.77 2.15 4.25
C SER A 78 -16.78 3.65 3.94
N THR A 79 -17.56 4.05 2.94
CA THR A 79 -17.60 5.43 2.44
C THR A 79 -19.01 5.85 2.03
N GLY A 80 -19.16 7.10 1.60
CA GLY A 80 -20.39 7.64 1.02
C GLY A 80 -20.69 7.19 -0.43
N GLY A 81 -19.90 6.28 -1.02
CA GLY A 81 -20.11 5.79 -2.39
C GLY A 81 -19.42 6.61 -3.49
N SER A 82 -19.87 6.45 -4.74
CA SER A 82 -19.16 6.87 -5.96
C SER A 82 -18.59 8.29 -5.92
N ASN A 83 -19.42 9.31 -5.65
CA ASN A 83 -18.97 10.71 -5.66
C ASN A 83 -17.93 11.00 -4.57
N TYR A 84 -18.09 10.40 -3.39
CA TYR A 84 -17.11 10.54 -2.31
C TYR A 84 -15.78 9.87 -2.73
N ASN A 85 -15.83 8.65 -3.26
CA ASN A 85 -14.64 7.91 -3.67
C ASN A 85 -13.87 8.66 -4.77
N ILE A 86 -14.57 9.15 -5.79
CA ILE A 86 -13.97 9.95 -6.88
C ILE A 86 -13.30 11.20 -6.32
N GLY A 87 -13.94 11.90 -5.38
CA GLY A 87 -13.37 13.10 -4.75
C GLY A 87 -12.10 12.80 -3.95
N GLN A 88 -12.09 11.71 -3.18
CA GLN A 88 -10.90 11.29 -2.44
C GLN A 88 -9.75 10.87 -3.35
N ILE A 89 -10.06 10.28 -4.52
CA ILE A 89 -9.04 9.96 -5.53
C ILE A 89 -8.48 11.24 -6.15
N ALA A 90 -9.34 12.19 -6.51
CA ALA A 90 -8.91 13.49 -7.05
C ALA A 90 -8.05 14.28 -6.04
N ALA A 91 -8.32 14.13 -4.74
CA ALA A 91 -7.53 14.71 -3.66
C ALA A 91 -6.22 13.95 -3.35
N GLY A 92 -5.98 12.79 -3.96
CA GLY A 92 -4.80 11.96 -3.68
C GLY A 92 -4.87 11.12 -2.39
N GLU A 93 -6.00 11.16 -1.68
CA GLU A 93 -6.21 10.43 -0.42
C GLU A 93 -6.43 8.94 -0.65
N PHE A 94 -7.16 8.58 -1.72
CA PHE A 94 -7.38 7.19 -2.12
C PHE A 94 -6.67 6.86 -3.43
N GLN A 95 -6.09 5.67 -3.52
CA GLN A 95 -5.43 5.19 -4.75
C GLN A 95 -6.46 4.58 -5.72
N PHE A 96 -7.54 4.01 -5.18
CA PHE A 96 -8.60 3.38 -5.96
C PHE A 96 -9.96 3.63 -5.32
N GLY A 97 -11.02 3.36 -6.08
CA GLY A 97 -12.38 3.39 -5.56
C GLY A 97 -13.36 2.70 -6.49
N VAL A 98 -14.44 2.19 -5.90
CA VAL A 98 -15.58 1.67 -6.66
C VAL A 98 -16.51 2.84 -6.98
N ALA A 99 -16.91 2.95 -8.24
CA ALA A 99 -17.87 3.95 -8.70
C ALA A 99 -18.81 3.32 -9.73
N GLN A 100 -20.02 3.86 -9.82
CA GLN A 100 -20.90 3.63 -10.96
C GLN A 100 -20.37 4.42 -12.18
N SER A 101 -20.59 3.89 -13.38
CA SER A 101 -20.05 4.44 -14.63
C SER A 101 -20.62 5.81 -14.99
N ASP A 102 -21.86 6.10 -14.60
CA ASP A 102 -22.50 7.42 -14.72
C ASP A 102 -21.75 8.49 -13.93
N TRP A 103 -21.43 8.22 -12.66
CA TRP A 103 -20.68 9.17 -11.82
C TRP A 103 -19.22 9.33 -12.28
N GLN A 104 -18.59 8.25 -12.73
CA GLN A 104 -17.28 8.34 -13.38
C GLN A 104 -17.34 9.24 -14.62
N TYR A 105 -18.35 9.05 -15.48
CA TYR A 105 -18.56 9.88 -16.67
C TYR A 105 -18.73 11.35 -16.29
N HIS A 106 -19.59 11.66 -15.32
CA HIS A 106 -19.81 13.04 -14.88
C HIS A 106 -18.54 13.69 -14.34
N ALA A 107 -17.74 12.97 -13.57
CA ALA A 107 -16.48 13.47 -13.03
C ALA A 107 -15.42 13.73 -14.10
N VAL A 108 -15.26 12.81 -15.08
CA VAL A 108 -14.28 12.96 -16.16
C VAL A 108 -14.64 14.11 -17.10
N ASN A 109 -15.94 14.30 -17.36
CA ASN A 109 -16.41 15.32 -18.32
C ASN A 109 -16.82 16.64 -17.65
N GLY A 110 -16.70 16.76 -16.33
CA GLY A 110 -17.08 17.98 -15.59
C GLY A 110 -18.57 18.34 -15.77
N SER A 111 -19.48 17.40 -15.59
CA SER A 111 -20.94 17.60 -15.73
C SER A 111 -21.71 17.27 -14.45
N SER A 112 -22.96 17.72 -14.34
CA SER A 112 -23.80 17.49 -13.16
C SER A 112 -23.12 18.03 -11.88
N LYS A 113 -23.04 17.24 -10.81
CA LYS A 113 -22.39 17.61 -9.54
C LYS A 113 -20.90 17.99 -9.69
N TRP A 114 -20.27 17.62 -10.80
CA TRP A 114 -18.87 17.87 -11.08
C TRP A 114 -18.64 19.08 -12.01
N GLU A 115 -19.69 19.83 -12.34
CA GLU A 115 -19.53 21.10 -13.07
C GLU A 115 -18.68 22.10 -12.28
N GLY A 116 -17.66 22.67 -12.95
CA GLY A 116 -16.76 23.65 -12.36
C GLY A 116 -15.78 23.10 -11.32
N LYS A 117 -15.61 21.78 -11.25
CA LYS A 117 -14.62 21.11 -10.38
C LYS A 117 -13.39 20.63 -11.13
#